data_AF-A0A7X7PA32-F1
#
_entry.id   AF-A0A7X7PA32-F1
#
_cell.length_a   1.000
_cell.length_b   1.000
_cell.length_c   1.000
_cell.angle_alpha   90.00
_cell.angle_beta   90.00
_cell.angle_gamma   90.00
#
_symmetry.space_group_name_H-M   'P 1'
#
loop_
_entity.id
_entity.type
_entity.pdbx_description
1 polymer ?
#
loop_
_entity_poly.entity_id
_entity_poly.type
_entity_poly.pdbx_seq_one_letter_code
_entity_poly.pdbx_strand_id
1 'polypeptide(L)'
;TRPVLFSTFLMWVLADLFQALPEVGDIDKPKLIFIFDEAHLLFTDASKAFLNQVEQTVKLIRSKGVGVFFCTQLPTDIPNAVLSQLGARIQHALRAFTPDDQKALSKTVRTYPKTKHYDLEEVLTSLGTGEAIVTVLSEKGAPTPVAWTRIRPPRSLMDTIGEDAIAAAARASMLASKYLDTIDRESAYEKLTAKMADGEGVDAGIDLPTLPTELPEAEVPRDAGEPSLADQVLGNSAVKGFLRSAASSAGREFSRSLFGTGRRRRR
;
A
#
# COMPACT_ATOMS: atom_id res chain seq x y z
N THR A 1 1.61 -8.32 0.71
CA THR A 1 1.25 -6.88 0.53
C THR A 1 2.49 -6.04 0.83
N ARG A 2 2.80 -4.99 0.04
CA ARG A 2 3.96 -4.10 0.29
C ARG A 2 3.46 -2.84 1.02
N PRO A 3 3.48 -2.78 2.36
CA PRO A 3 2.81 -1.72 3.13
C PRO A 3 3.37 -0.33 2.82
N VAL A 4 4.68 -0.27 2.56
CA VAL A 4 5.40 0.98 2.22
C VAL A 4 4.88 1.61 0.92
N LEU A 5 4.49 0.81 -0.09
CA LEU A 5 3.92 1.33 -1.33
C LEU A 5 2.53 1.95 -1.09
N PHE A 6 1.74 1.33 -0.21
CA PHE A 6 0.41 1.82 0.14
C PHE A 6 0.50 3.15 0.90
N SER A 7 1.37 3.24 1.91
CA SER A 7 1.59 4.48 2.68
C SER A 7 2.12 5.61 1.80
N THR A 8 3.03 5.32 0.87
CA THR A 8 3.56 6.31 -0.09
C THR A 8 2.49 6.80 -1.06
N PHE A 9 1.66 5.89 -1.59
CA PHE A 9 0.55 6.24 -2.48
C PHE A 9 -0.51 7.09 -1.77
N LEU A 10 -0.93 6.69 -0.58
CA LEU A 10 -1.92 7.45 0.20
C LEU A 10 -1.42 8.86 0.54
N MET A 11 -0.12 9.01 0.84
CA MET A 11 0.47 10.32 1.05
C MET A 11 0.50 11.18 -0.21
N TRP A 12 0.82 10.58 -1.36
CA TRP A 12 0.72 11.29 -2.63
C TRP A 12 -0.71 11.77 -2.87
N VAL A 13 -1.71 10.92 -2.65
CA VAL A 13 -3.13 11.28 -2.80
C VAL A 13 -3.52 12.42 -1.86
N LEU A 14 -3.19 12.34 -0.57
CA LEU A 14 -3.52 13.38 0.40
C LEU A 14 -2.82 14.71 0.09
N ALA A 15 -1.54 14.68 -0.31
CA ALA A 15 -0.78 15.88 -0.65
C ALA A 15 -1.29 16.53 -1.93
N ASP A 16 -1.57 15.74 -2.97
CA ASP A 16 -2.12 16.22 -4.24
C ASP A 16 -3.52 16.82 -4.03
N LEU A 17 -4.37 16.19 -3.23
CA LEU A 17 -5.67 16.73 -2.86
C LEU A 17 -5.57 18.03 -2.06
N PHE A 18 -4.64 18.12 -1.10
CA PHE A 18 -4.44 19.36 -0.36
C PHE A 18 -4.04 20.52 -1.30
N GLN A 19 -3.20 20.25 -2.32
CA GLN A 19 -2.78 21.24 -3.30
C GLN A 19 -3.88 21.61 -4.30
N ALA A 20 -4.69 20.63 -4.73
CA ALA A 20 -5.71 20.82 -5.74
C ALA A 20 -7.02 21.41 -5.19
N LEU A 21 -7.35 21.17 -3.92
CA LEU A 21 -8.62 21.59 -3.35
C LEU A 21 -8.61 23.08 -2.94
N PRO A 22 -9.68 23.83 -3.27
CA PRO A 22 -9.85 25.20 -2.79
C PRO A 22 -10.16 25.22 -1.30
N GLU A 23 -9.75 26.29 -0.61
CA GLU A 23 -10.23 26.58 0.74
C GLU A 23 -11.71 26.95 0.72
N VAL A 24 -12.47 26.31 1.60
CA VAL A 24 -13.93 26.45 1.67
C VAL A 24 -14.41 26.91 3.05
N GLY A 25 -13.49 27.01 4.02
CA GLY A 25 -13.81 27.44 5.37
C GLY A 25 -14.51 26.36 6.19
N ASP A 26 -15.30 26.79 7.18
CA ASP A 26 -16.05 25.89 8.06
C ASP A 26 -17.46 25.68 7.46
N ILE A 27 -17.61 24.57 6.74
CA ILE A 27 -18.87 24.16 6.12
C ILE A 27 -19.56 23.13 7.01
N ASP A 28 -20.89 23.18 7.11
CA ASP A 28 -21.68 22.27 7.96
C ASP A 28 -21.47 20.79 7.63
N LYS A 29 -21.11 20.46 6.38
CA LYS A 29 -20.86 19.10 5.90
C LYS A 29 -19.60 19.04 5.07
N PRO A 30 -18.71 18.06 5.31
CA PRO A 30 -17.53 17.90 4.47
C PRO A 30 -17.93 17.55 3.03
N LYS A 31 -17.18 18.08 2.07
CA LYS A 31 -17.32 17.74 0.64
C LYS A 31 -16.78 16.35 0.32
N LEU A 32 -15.81 15.89 1.10
CA LEU A 32 -15.13 14.61 0.91
C LEU A 32 -14.74 14.02 2.27
N ILE A 33 -14.80 12.70 2.39
CA ILE A 33 -14.38 11.99 3.60
C ILE A 33 -13.36 10.92 3.19
N PHE A 34 -12.18 10.95 3.80
CA PHE A 34 -11.20 9.87 3.76
C PHE A 34 -11.37 8.94 4.94
N ILE A 35 -11.46 7.65 4.66
CA ILE A 35 -11.47 6.60 5.67
C ILE A 35 -10.24 5.74 5.42
N PHE A 36 -9.31 5.77 6.37
CA PHE A 36 -8.12 4.94 6.37
C PHE A 36 -8.40 3.70 7.20
N ASP A 37 -8.70 2.61 6.52
CA ASP A 37 -8.80 1.31 7.18
C ASP A 37 -7.40 0.73 7.45
N GLU A 38 -7.28 0.03 8.56
CA GLU A 38 -6.00 -0.46 9.10
C GLU A 38 -4.91 0.62 9.16
N ALA A 39 -5.27 1.76 9.75
CA ALA A 39 -4.42 2.94 9.85
C ALA A 39 -3.05 2.67 10.51
N HIS A 40 -2.93 1.63 11.33
CA HIS A 40 -1.65 1.21 11.91
C HIS A 40 -0.56 0.95 10.85
N LEU A 41 -0.95 0.49 9.65
CA LEU A 41 -0.03 0.25 8.53
C LEU A 41 0.60 1.54 7.98
N LEU A 42 -0.06 2.68 8.16
CA LEU A 42 0.48 3.97 7.77
C LEU A 42 1.64 4.40 8.68
N PHE A 43 1.59 4.01 9.95
CA PHE A 43 2.49 4.53 10.98
C PHE A 43 3.60 3.55 11.40
N THR A 44 3.46 2.27 11.06
CA THR A 44 4.47 1.25 11.36
C THR A 44 5.78 1.58 10.64
N ASP A 45 6.87 1.69 11.41
CA ASP A 45 8.21 2.08 10.93
C ASP A 45 8.27 3.41 10.17
N ALA A 46 7.30 4.29 10.40
CA ALA A 46 7.25 5.59 9.76
C ALA A 46 8.38 6.51 10.24
N SER A 47 9.03 7.20 9.31
CA SER A 47 10.04 8.21 9.65
C SER A 47 9.43 9.40 10.40
N LYS A 48 10.22 10.10 11.22
CA LYS A 48 9.76 11.33 11.89
C LYS A 48 9.26 12.39 10.90
N ALA A 49 9.95 12.53 9.76
CA ALA A 49 9.53 13.46 8.71
C ALA A 49 8.14 13.09 8.16
N PHE A 50 7.88 11.79 7.99
CA PHE A 50 6.58 11.29 7.56
C PHE A 50 5.48 11.60 8.58
N LEU A 51 5.72 11.33 9.87
CA LEU A 51 4.73 11.61 10.92
C LEU A 51 4.35 13.09 10.97
N ASN A 52 5.35 13.98 10.88
CA ASN A 52 5.14 15.43 10.85
C ASN A 52 4.30 15.87 9.63
N GLN A 53 4.55 15.27 8.46
CA GLN A 53 3.80 15.58 7.25
C GLN A 53 2.34 15.12 7.35
N VAL A 54 2.08 13.93 7.90
CA VAL A 54 0.72 13.44 8.15
C VAL A 54 -0.01 14.37 9.11
N GLU A 55 0.62 14.71 10.24
CA GLU A 55 0.07 15.63 11.23
C GLU A 55 -0.32 16.98 10.60
N GLN A 56 0.60 17.57 9.83
CA GLN A 56 0.36 18.83 9.14
C GLN A 56 -0.79 18.72 8.13
N THR A 57 -0.85 17.62 7.39
CA THR A 57 -1.90 17.40 6.38
C THR A 57 -3.26 17.25 7.04
N VAL A 58 -3.39 16.43 8.10
CA VAL A 58 -4.64 16.27 8.85
C VAL A 58 -5.13 17.60 9.44
N LYS A 59 -4.20 18.42 9.94
CA LYS A 59 -4.51 19.76 10.46
C LYS A 59 -5.07 20.70 9.39
N LEU A 60 -4.46 20.72 8.21
CA LEU A 60 -4.81 21.68 7.15
C LEU A 60 -6.01 21.22 6.30
N ILE A 61 -6.22 19.92 6.11
CA ILE A 61 -7.24 19.42 5.20
C ILE A 61 -8.68 19.73 5.67
N ARG A 62 -8.86 19.99 6.98
CA ARG A 62 -10.14 20.41 7.54
C ARG A 62 -10.66 21.72 6.92
N SER A 63 -9.80 22.72 6.69
CA SER A 63 -10.21 24.01 6.09
C SER A 63 -10.55 23.89 4.59
N LYS A 64 -10.17 22.77 3.97
CA LYS A 64 -10.55 22.38 2.60
C LYS A 64 -11.88 21.63 2.55
N GLY A 65 -12.57 21.47 3.69
CA GLY A 65 -13.85 20.77 3.76
C GLY A 65 -13.72 19.26 3.60
N VAL A 66 -12.56 18.69 3.97
CA VAL A 66 -12.32 17.25 3.92
C VAL A 66 -12.26 16.69 5.34
N GLY A 67 -13.02 15.62 5.59
CA GLY A 67 -12.97 14.85 6.82
C GLY A 67 -11.98 13.68 6.70
N VAL A 68 -11.29 13.35 7.80
CA VAL A 68 -10.37 12.22 7.87
C VAL A 68 -10.76 11.32 9.05
N PHE A 69 -10.90 10.03 8.78
CA PHE A 69 -11.14 8.97 9.77
C PHE A 69 -10.01 7.96 9.70
N PHE A 70 -9.45 7.61 10.85
CA PHE A 70 -8.50 6.52 10.99
C PHE A 70 -9.18 5.37 11.73
N CYS A 71 -9.32 4.23 11.06
CA CYS A 71 -9.86 3.01 11.62
C CYS A 71 -8.68 2.09 11.97
N THR A 72 -8.60 1.69 13.23
CA THR A 72 -7.57 0.78 13.74
C THR A 72 -8.15 -0.08 14.86
N GLN A 73 -7.48 -1.18 15.17
CA GLN A 73 -7.89 -2.09 16.23
C GLN A 73 -7.63 -1.47 17.62
N LEU A 74 -6.45 -0.89 17.82
CA LEU A 74 -6.07 -0.24 19.07
C LEU A 74 -5.73 1.24 18.86
N PRO A 75 -6.26 2.17 19.67
CA PRO A 75 -5.93 3.58 19.56
C PRO A 75 -4.43 3.88 19.71
N THR A 76 -3.70 3.02 20.41
CA THR A 76 -2.24 3.13 20.60
C THR A 76 -1.43 2.98 19.32
N ASP A 77 -2.03 2.45 18.26
CA ASP A 77 -1.38 2.27 16.96
C ASP A 77 -1.25 3.59 16.18
N ILE A 78 -1.99 4.62 16.60
CA ILE A 78 -1.95 5.95 16.00
C ILE A 78 -1.04 6.85 16.86
N PRO A 79 -0.06 7.54 16.25
CA PRO A 79 0.81 8.47 16.97
C PRO A 79 0.04 9.58 17.68
N ASN A 80 0.45 9.90 18.92
CA ASN A 80 -0.18 10.93 19.76
C ASN A 80 -0.32 12.29 19.07
N ALA A 81 0.66 12.67 18.26
CA ALA A 81 0.65 13.92 17.51
C ALA A 81 -0.56 13.98 16.54
N VAL A 82 -0.85 12.88 15.85
CA VAL A 82 -2.01 12.75 14.97
C VAL A 82 -3.30 12.62 15.78
N LEU A 83 -3.32 11.77 16.81
CA LEU A 83 -4.49 11.60 17.70
C LEU A 83 -4.96 12.91 18.33
N SER A 84 -4.04 13.83 18.63
CA SER A 84 -4.36 15.15 19.18
C SER A 84 -5.12 16.06 18.21
N GLN A 85 -5.02 15.81 16.91
CA GLN A 85 -5.74 16.54 15.86
C GLN A 85 -7.14 15.95 15.61
N LEU A 86 -7.43 14.75 16.11
CA LEU A 86 -8.70 14.07 15.89
C LEU A 86 -9.71 14.45 16.98
N GLY A 87 -10.80 15.08 16.55
CA GLY A 87 -11.85 15.56 17.46
C GLY A 87 -12.93 14.53 17.80
N ALA A 88 -13.24 13.65 16.86
CA ALA A 88 -14.26 12.63 17.04
C ALA A 88 -13.62 11.28 17.38
N ARG A 89 -14.22 10.55 18.31
CA ARG A 89 -13.85 9.17 18.64
C ARG A 89 -15.09 8.29 18.69
N ILE A 90 -14.98 7.15 18.02
CA ILE A 90 -15.98 6.10 17.96
C ILE A 90 -15.25 4.82 18.36
N GLN A 91 -15.45 4.37 19.58
CA GLN A 91 -14.73 3.23 20.14
C GLN A 91 -15.68 2.05 20.33
N HIS A 92 -15.44 1.02 19.54
CA HIS A 92 -16.08 -0.27 19.71
C HIS A 92 -15.48 -1.05 20.88
N ALA A 93 -16.10 -2.20 21.20
CA ALA A 93 -15.64 -3.09 22.23
C ALA A 93 -14.14 -3.39 22.13
N LEU A 94 -13.43 -3.22 23.24
CA LEU A 94 -12.03 -3.59 23.37
C LEU A 94 -11.95 -4.91 24.14
N ARG A 95 -11.33 -5.91 23.52
CA ARG A 95 -11.11 -7.21 24.14
C ARG A 95 -9.73 -7.22 24.76
N ALA A 96 -9.66 -7.26 26.09
CA ALA A 96 -8.40 -7.33 26.81
C ALA A 96 -8.15 -8.76 27.28
N PHE A 97 -7.28 -9.50 26.56
CA PHE A 97 -6.92 -10.87 26.91
C PHE A 97 -5.54 -10.94 27.57
N THR A 98 -4.67 -9.98 27.27
CA THR A 98 -3.31 -9.90 27.80
C THR A 98 -3.14 -8.71 28.76
N PRO A 99 -2.11 -8.72 29.62
CA PRO A 99 -1.78 -7.56 30.46
C PRO A 99 -1.49 -6.29 29.66
N ASP A 100 -0.96 -6.42 28.45
CA ASP A 100 -0.66 -5.28 27.60
C ASP A 100 -1.94 -4.69 26.98
N ASP A 101 -2.93 -5.52 26.64
CA ASP A 101 -4.25 -5.05 26.23
C ASP A 101 -4.96 -4.30 27.36
N GLN A 102 -4.85 -4.78 28.61
CA GLN A 102 -5.38 -4.07 29.77
C GLN A 102 -4.72 -2.70 29.94
N LYS A 103 -3.39 -2.61 29.82
CA LYS A 103 -2.69 -1.32 29.87
C LYS A 103 -3.14 -0.39 28.74
N ALA A 104 -3.33 -0.91 27.53
CA ALA A 104 -3.80 -0.13 26.39
C ALA A 104 -5.24 0.37 26.61
N LEU A 105 -6.12 -0.48 27.14
CA LEU A 105 -7.48 -0.11 27.54
C LEU A 105 -7.48 1.01 28.58
N SER A 106 -6.77 0.86 29.70
CA SER A 106 -6.73 1.88 30.75
C SER A 106 -6.15 3.20 30.23
N LYS A 107 -5.16 3.16 29.32
CA LYS A 107 -4.64 4.36 28.64
C LYS A 107 -5.70 5.01 27.77
N THR A 108 -6.42 4.24 26.97
CA THR A 108 -7.52 4.72 26.12
C THR A 108 -8.61 5.39 26.95
N VAL A 109 -9.06 4.76 28.04
CA VAL A 109 -10.08 5.29 28.96
C VAL A 109 -9.70 6.67 29.49
N ARG A 110 -8.43 6.88 29.87
CA ARG A 110 -7.93 8.16 30.38
C ARG A 110 -8.00 9.31 29.37
N THR A 111 -8.13 9.01 28.08
CA THR A 111 -8.25 10.04 27.04
C THR A 111 -9.66 10.58 26.89
N TYR A 112 -10.68 9.94 27.50
CA TYR A 112 -12.07 10.37 27.41
C TYR A 112 -12.42 11.45 28.45
N PRO A 113 -13.42 12.29 28.16
CA PRO A 113 -14.01 13.17 29.16
C PRO A 113 -14.50 12.35 30.36
N LYS A 114 -14.20 12.83 31.57
CA LYS A 114 -14.70 12.21 32.80
C LYS A 114 -16.22 12.28 32.81
N THR A 115 -16.87 11.16 33.11
CA THR A 115 -18.32 11.05 33.19
C THR A 115 -18.72 10.47 34.55
N LYS A 116 -19.91 10.82 35.03
CA LYS A 116 -20.51 10.23 36.23
C LYS A 116 -21.43 9.05 35.89
N HIS A 117 -21.73 8.85 34.61
CA HIS A 117 -22.76 7.91 34.15
C HIS A 117 -22.20 6.54 33.78
N TYR A 118 -20.92 6.45 33.44
CA TYR A 118 -20.30 5.23 32.94
C TYR A 118 -18.95 5.00 33.60
N ASP A 119 -18.69 3.76 33.99
CA ASP A 119 -17.31 3.28 34.12
C ASP A 119 -16.84 2.86 32.74
N LEU A 120 -15.97 3.66 32.13
CA LEU A 120 -15.52 3.41 30.76
C LEU A 120 -14.63 2.16 30.63
N GLU A 121 -13.97 1.72 31.70
CA GLU A 121 -13.14 0.52 31.67
C GLU A 121 -14.02 -0.74 31.64
N GLU A 122 -15.09 -0.75 32.42
CA GLU A 122 -16.10 -1.82 32.42
C GLU A 122 -16.99 -1.78 31.17
N VAL A 123 -17.41 -0.58 30.75
CA VAL A 123 -18.30 -0.43 29.59
C VAL A 123 -17.58 -0.86 28.30
N LEU A 124 -16.35 -0.41 28.06
CA LEU A 124 -15.63 -0.77 26.82
C LEU A 124 -15.35 -2.27 26.69
N THR A 125 -15.29 -3.01 27.78
CA THR A 125 -15.10 -4.47 27.77
C THR A 125 -16.42 -5.23 27.62
N SER A 126 -17.53 -4.66 28.11
CA SER A 126 -18.86 -5.26 28.07
C SER A 126 -19.67 -4.96 26.80
N LEU A 127 -19.25 -3.98 25.98
CA LEU A 127 -19.92 -3.66 24.71
C LEU A 127 -20.12 -4.90 23.81
N GLY A 128 -21.32 -5.00 23.24
CA GLY A 128 -21.71 -5.99 22.25
C GLY A 128 -21.33 -5.60 20.82
N THR A 129 -21.52 -6.54 19.88
CA THR A 129 -21.33 -6.26 18.45
C THR A 129 -22.34 -5.22 17.96
N GLY A 130 -21.84 -4.20 17.25
CA GLY A 130 -22.67 -3.09 16.77
C GLY A 130 -22.93 -2.02 17.83
N GLU A 131 -22.21 -2.03 18.95
CA GLU A 131 -22.24 -0.98 19.97
C GLU A 131 -20.89 -0.27 20.05
N ALA A 132 -20.91 1.01 20.44
CA ALA A 132 -19.72 1.84 20.58
C ALA A 132 -19.93 2.96 21.61
N ILE A 133 -18.83 3.42 22.20
CA ILE A 133 -18.77 4.68 22.93
C ILE A 133 -18.37 5.79 21.96
N VAL A 134 -19.19 6.83 21.91
CA VAL A 134 -19.02 7.95 20.98
C VAL A 134 -18.78 9.24 21.76
N THR A 135 -17.78 10.01 21.33
CA THR A 135 -17.57 11.40 21.73
C THR A 135 -17.17 12.21 20.51
N VAL A 136 -17.71 13.41 20.40
CA VAL A 136 -17.44 14.33 19.30
C VAL A 136 -17.07 15.69 19.87
N LEU A 137 -16.58 16.61 19.05
CA LEU A 137 -16.42 17.99 19.47
C LEU A 137 -17.76 18.73 19.34
N SER A 138 -18.07 19.55 20.33
CA SER A 138 -19.11 20.58 20.24
C SER A 138 -18.70 21.68 19.26
N GLU A 139 -19.64 22.56 18.92
CA GLU A 139 -19.40 23.76 18.10
C GLU A 139 -18.28 24.66 18.65
N LYS A 140 -18.04 24.60 19.97
CA LYS A 140 -16.97 25.35 20.65
C LYS A 140 -15.62 24.61 20.65
N GLY A 141 -15.53 23.45 20.01
CA GLY A 141 -14.33 22.61 19.99
C GLY A 141 -14.08 21.83 21.28
N ALA A 142 -14.99 21.88 22.26
CA ALA A 142 -14.90 21.09 23.49
C ALA A 142 -15.49 19.69 23.28
N PRO A 143 -14.85 18.60 23.76
CA PRO A 143 -15.41 17.25 23.69
C PRO A 143 -16.77 17.16 24.39
N THR A 144 -17.74 16.52 23.73
CA THR A 144 -19.05 16.24 24.31
C THR A 144 -18.96 15.11 25.33
N PRO A 145 -19.90 15.04 26.29
CA PRO A 145 -20.05 13.86 27.13
C PRO A 145 -20.12 12.59 26.29
N VAL A 146 -19.51 11.53 26.79
CA VAL A 146 -19.49 10.22 26.14
C VAL A 146 -20.90 9.62 26.12
N ALA A 147 -21.25 8.97 25.01
CA ALA A 147 -22.53 8.32 24.82
C ALA A 147 -22.35 6.87 24.37
N TRP A 148 -22.97 5.93 25.09
CA TRP A 148 -23.17 4.58 24.59
C TRP A 148 -24.15 4.65 23.41
N THR A 149 -23.69 4.20 22.25
CA THR A 149 -24.43 4.32 21.00
C THR A 149 -24.52 2.95 20.31
N ARG A 150 -25.73 2.60 19.87
CA ARG A 150 -25.96 1.44 18.99
C ARG A 150 -25.83 1.87 17.54
N ILE A 151 -24.96 1.21 16.80
CA ILE A 151 -24.68 1.51 15.41
C ILE A 151 -25.70 0.81 14.54
N ARG A 152 -26.31 1.59 13.64
CA ARG A 152 -27.24 1.05 12.66
C ARG A 152 -26.47 0.23 11.63
N PRO A 153 -26.84 -1.04 11.37
CA PRO A 153 -26.20 -1.81 10.31
C PRO A 153 -26.45 -1.12 8.96
N PRO A 154 -25.50 -1.24 8.01
CA PRO A 154 -25.69 -0.70 6.68
C PRO A 154 -26.91 -1.35 6.02
N ARG A 155 -27.63 -0.54 5.24
CA ARG A 155 -28.76 -1.01 4.42
C ARG A 155 -28.32 -1.45 3.02
N SER A 156 -27.02 -1.44 2.75
CA SER A 156 -26.43 -1.94 1.51
C SER A 156 -26.19 -3.44 1.61
N LEU A 157 -26.01 -4.05 0.45
CA LEU A 157 -25.45 -5.40 0.37
C LEU A 157 -24.04 -5.39 0.97
N MET A 158 -23.81 -6.26 1.97
CA MET A 158 -22.48 -6.50 2.57
C MET A 158 -21.73 -7.59 1.78
N ASP A 159 -21.77 -7.49 0.46
CA ASP A 159 -21.15 -8.43 -0.47
C ASP A 159 -20.80 -7.68 -1.76
N THR A 160 -20.01 -8.31 -2.61
CA THR A 160 -19.81 -7.88 -3.99
C THR A 160 -21.15 -7.75 -4.69
N ILE A 161 -21.29 -6.73 -5.53
CA ILE A 161 -22.54 -6.41 -6.24
C ILE A 161 -22.96 -7.49 -7.26
N GLY A 162 -22.14 -8.53 -7.44
CA GLY A 162 -22.33 -9.63 -8.40
C GLY A 162 -21.77 -9.31 -9.79
N GLU A 163 -21.35 -10.35 -10.52
CA GLU A 163 -20.75 -10.20 -11.87
C GLU A 163 -21.69 -9.50 -12.85
N ASP A 164 -22.98 -9.80 -12.80
CA ASP A 164 -23.99 -9.21 -13.69
C ASP A 164 -24.10 -7.68 -13.51
N ALA A 165 -24.12 -7.21 -12.26
CA ALA A 165 -24.20 -5.79 -11.96
C ALA A 165 -22.90 -5.06 -12.32
N ILE A 166 -21.74 -5.70 -12.12
CA ILE A 166 -20.44 -5.17 -12.56
C ILE A 166 -20.43 -5.05 -14.09
N ALA A 167 -20.83 -6.08 -14.82
CA ALA A 167 -20.87 -6.09 -16.28
C ALA A 167 -21.85 -5.03 -16.82
N ALA A 168 -23.02 -4.88 -16.21
CA ALA A 168 -24.00 -3.85 -16.56
C ALA A 168 -23.44 -2.44 -16.33
N ALA A 169 -22.82 -2.18 -15.17
CA ALA A 169 -22.22 -0.89 -14.86
C ALA A 169 -21.02 -0.57 -15.78
N ALA A 170 -20.18 -1.55 -16.08
CA ALA A 170 -19.05 -1.41 -16.98
C ALA A 170 -19.51 -1.06 -18.41
N ARG A 171 -20.54 -1.73 -18.94
CA ARG A 171 -21.12 -1.43 -20.26
C ARG A 171 -21.81 -0.07 -20.31
N ALA A 172 -22.45 0.36 -19.22
CA ALA A 172 -23.10 1.66 -19.13
C ALA A 172 -22.11 2.84 -18.98
N SER A 173 -20.85 2.57 -18.64
CA SER A 173 -19.83 3.59 -18.47
C SER A 173 -19.47 4.27 -19.78
N MET A 174 -19.23 5.59 -19.75
CA MET A 174 -18.68 6.32 -20.89
C MET A 174 -17.32 5.79 -21.35
N LEU A 175 -16.61 5.07 -20.49
CA LEU A 175 -15.33 4.44 -20.78
C LEU A 175 -15.48 3.11 -21.54
N ALA A 176 -16.68 2.55 -21.64
CA ALA A 176 -16.94 1.26 -22.28
C ALA A 176 -16.43 1.24 -23.72
N SER A 177 -16.66 2.30 -24.50
CA SER A 177 -16.23 2.36 -25.90
C SER A 177 -14.73 2.22 -26.11
N LYS A 178 -13.91 2.47 -25.08
CA LYS A 178 -12.45 2.36 -25.14
C LYS A 178 -11.90 1.11 -24.48
N TYR A 179 -12.56 0.60 -23.45
CA TYR A 179 -12.00 -0.43 -22.56
C TYR A 179 -12.85 -1.71 -22.47
N LEU A 180 -14.01 -1.78 -23.12
CA LEU A 180 -14.87 -2.97 -23.04
C LEU A 180 -14.29 -4.14 -23.84
N ASP A 181 -13.69 -3.86 -25.00
CA ASP A 181 -13.14 -4.89 -25.87
C ASP A 181 -11.73 -5.27 -25.42
N THR A 182 -11.57 -6.53 -25.01
CA THR A 182 -10.25 -7.11 -24.75
C THR A 182 -9.52 -7.27 -26.08
N ILE A 183 -8.49 -6.46 -26.29
CA ILE A 183 -7.60 -6.62 -27.44
C ILE A 183 -6.52 -7.62 -27.04
N ASP A 184 -6.65 -8.86 -27.53
CA ASP A 184 -5.56 -9.81 -27.48
C ASP A 184 -4.53 -9.45 -28.57
N ARG A 185 -3.32 -9.13 -28.13
CA ARG A 185 -2.24 -8.72 -29.04
C ARG A 185 -1.32 -9.90 -29.23
N GLU A 186 -1.01 -10.18 -30.49
CA GLU A 186 0.01 -11.17 -30.85
C GLU A 186 1.31 -10.91 -30.08
N SER A 187 1.67 -11.88 -29.25
CA SER A 187 2.79 -11.80 -28.34
C SER A 187 4.12 -11.87 -29.08
N ALA A 188 5.17 -11.31 -28.48
CA ALA A 188 6.51 -11.43 -29.03
C ALA A 188 6.96 -12.89 -29.16
N TYR A 189 6.49 -13.76 -28.27
CA TYR A 189 6.75 -15.20 -28.32
C TYR A 189 6.13 -15.83 -29.57
N GLU A 190 4.84 -15.59 -29.82
CA GLU A 190 4.14 -16.11 -31.00
C GLU A 190 4.79 -15.62 -32.31
N LYS A 191 5.20 -14.36 -32.37
CA LYS A 191 5.95 -13.81 -33.52
C LYS A 191 7.31 -14.47 -33.72
N LEU A 192 8.03 -14.76 -32.65
CA LEU A 192 9.34 -15.42 -32.73
C LEU A 192 9.21 -16.89 -33.12
N THR A 193 8.21 -17.60 -32.58
CA THR A 193 7.92 -18.98 -32.95
C THR A 193 7.46 -19.09 -34.40
N ALA A 194 6.60 -18.18 -34.87
CA ALA A 194 6.19 -18.11 -36.26
C ALA A 194 7.39 -17.85 -37.20
N LYS A 195 8.28 -16.90 -36.86
CA LYS A 195 9.51 -16.64 -37.63
C LYS A 195 10.47 -17.84 -37.67
N MET A 196 10.61 -18.57 -36.56
CA MET A 196 11.40 -19.81 -36.53
C MET A 196 10.76 -20.93 -37.36
N ALA A 197 9.41 -20.97 -37.44
CA ALA A 197 8.67 -21.95 -38.22
C ALA A 197 8.63 -21.63 -39.72
N ASP A 198 8.62 -20.36 -40.10
CA ASP A 198 8.62 -19.89 -41.51
C ASP A 198 9.99 -20.00 -42.19
N GLY A 199 11.00 -20.54 -41.51
CA GLY A 199 12.30 -20.83 -42.12
C GLY A 199 13.09 -19.59 -42.53
N GLU A 200 12.66 -18.39 -42.13
CA GLU A 200 13.55 -17.23 -42.05
C GLU A 200 14.50 -17.50 -40.90
N GLY A 201 15.59 -18.21 -41.23
CA GLY A 201 16.72 -18.40 -40.34
C GLY A 201 17.03 -17.06 -39.69
N VAL A 202 16.96 -17.05 -38.36
CA VAL A 202 17.51 -15.96 -37.57
C VAL A 202 18.96 -15.85 -38.02
N ASP A 203 19.26 -14.82 -38.81
CA ASP A 203 20.64 -14.43 -39.08
C ASP A 203 21.25 -14.22 -37.70
N ALA A 204 22.05 -15.21 -37.30
CA ALA A 204 22.76 -15.23 -36.04
C ALA A 204 23.93 -14.24 -36.14
N GLY A 205 23.61 -12.97 -36.35
CA GLY A 205 24.50 -11.82 -36.22
C GLY A 205 24.80 -11.48 -34.76
N ILE A 206 24.60 -12.42 -33.84
CA ILE A 206 25.18 -12.38 -32.51
C ILE A 206 26.20 -13.50 -32.47
N ASP A 207 27.46 -13.13 -32.71
CA ASP A 207 28.64 -13.96 -32.53
C ASP A 207 28.77 -14.31 -31.04
N LEU A 208 28.00 -15.33 -30.61
CA LEU A 208 28.17 -15.96 -29.31
C LEU A 208 29.42 -16.83 -29.43
N PRO A 209 30.49 -16.54 -28.68
CA PRO A 209 31.72 -17.33 -28.78
C PRO A 209 31.41 -18.78 -28.44
N THR A 210 31.71 -19.68 -29.38
CA THR A 210 31.60 -21.13 -29.20
C THR A 210 32.43 -21.56 -28.00
N LEU A 211 31.77 -22.13 -26.99
CA LEU A 211 32.43 -22.75 -25.86
C LEU A 211 33.26 -23.96 -26.35
N PRO A 212 34.54 -24.11 -25.91
CA PRO A 212 35.36 -25.25 -26.31
C PRO A 212 34.68 -26.57 -25.94
N THR A 213 34.55 -27.47 -26.92
CA THR A 213 33.86 -28.76 -26.80
C THR A 213 34.74 -29.88 -26.22
N GLU A 214 35.88 -29.57 -25.64
CA GLU A 214 36.76 -30.55 -25.02
C GLU A 214 36.96 -30.20 -23.54
N LEU A 215 36.08 -30.74 -22.70
CA LEU A 215 36.41 -31.04 -21.31
C LEU A 215 36.82 -32.52 -21.27
N PRO A 216 38.01 -32.88 -20.77
CA PRO A 216 38.40 -34.27 -20.64
C PRO A 216 37.45 -34.97 -19.67
N GLU A 217 36.93 -36.14 -20.07
CA GLU A 217 36.12 -37.00 -19.21
C GLU A 217 36.96 -37.46 -18.02
N ALA A 218 36.71 -36.85 -16.86
CA ALA A 218 37.27 -37.31 -15.60
C ALA A 218 36.37 -38.42 -15.04
N GLU A 219 36.87 -39.65 -15.05
CA GLU A 219 36.27 -40.78 -14.33
C GLU A 219 36.11 -40.43 -12.84
N VAL A 220 34.93 -40.72 -12.29
CA VAL A 220 34.58 -40.43 -10.89
C VAL A 220 34.83 -41.68 -10.04
N PRO A 221 35.83 -41.72 -9.13
CA PRO A 221 35.84 -42.70 -8.06
C PRO A 221 34.92 -42.19 -6.93
N ARG A 222 34.05 -43.09 -6.45
CA ARG A 222 33.23 -42.86 -5.26
C ARG A 222 34.11 -42.98 -4.02
N ASP A 223 34.33 -41.89 -3.28
CA ASP A 223 34.13 -41.87 -1.82
C ASP A 223 34.13 -40.44 -1.22
N ALA A 224 33.66 -40.35 0.03
CA ALA A 224 33.24 -39.17 0.76
C ALA A 224 34.34 -38.17 1.19
N GLY A 225 34.03 -36.86 1.10
CA GLY A 225 34.63 -35.75 1.88
C GLY A 225 35.35 -34.65 1.07
N GLU A 226 34.81 -33.42 1.13
CA GLU A 226 35.37 -32.10 0.67
C GLU A 226 35.19 -31.67 -0.82
N PRO A 227 35.37 -30.36 -1.15
CA PRO A 227 34.54 -29.19 -0.85
C PRO A 227 33.63 -28.78 -2.04
N SER A 228 32.71 -27.84 -1.80
CA SER A 228 31.60 -27.49 -2.71
C SER A 228 32.04 -26.93 -4.08
N LEU A 229 31.32 -27.36 -5.12
CA LEU A 229 31.50 -27.04 -6.55
C LEU A 229 31.65 -25.54 -6.88
N ALA A 230 31.18 -24.65 -6.00
CA ALA A 230 31.28 -23.20 -6.18
C ALA A 230 32.72 -22.65 -6.09
N ASP A 231 33.57 -23.22 -5.22
CA ASP A 231 34.94 -22.73 -5.03
C ASP A 231 35.86 -23.11 -6.19
N GLN A 232 35.61 -24.24 -6.84
CA GLN A 232 36.35 -24.65 -8.05
C GLN A 232 36.00 -23.79 -9.27
N VAL A 233 34.74 -23.33 -9.39
CA VAL A 233 34.30 -22.46 -10.49
C VAL A 233 34.89 -21.04 -10.35
N LEU A 234 35.09 -20.56 -9.13
CA LEU A 234 35.66 -19.24 -8.86
C LEU A 234 37.20 -19.20 -8.94
N GLY A 235 37.85 -20.35 -8.80
CA GLY A 235 39.31 -20.52 -8.88
C GLY A 235 39.86 -20.54 -10.31
N ASN A 236 39.03 -20.81 -11.32
CA ASN A 236 39.49 -20.98 -12.70
C ASN A 236 39.69 -19.63 -13.42
N SER A 237 40.94 -19.36 -13.83
CA SER A 237 41.38 -18.10 -14.45
C SER A 237 40.68 -17.79 -15.78
N ALA A 238 40.21 -18.82 -16.49
CA ALA A 238 39.44 -18.68 -17.73
C ALA A 238 38.04 -18.10 -17.50
N VAL A 239 37.35 -18.52 -16.42
CA VAL A 239 36.00 -18.06 -16.07
C VAL A 239 36.03 -16.61 -15.56
N LYS A 240 37.07 -16.25 -14.79
CA LYS A 240 37.34 -14.87 -14.36
C LYS A 240 37.65 -13.92 -15.51
N GLY A 241 38.17 -14.43 -16.63
CA GLY A 241 38.38 -13.65 -17.86
C GLY A 241 37.07 -13.35 -18.58
N PHE A 242 36.19 -14.34 -18.65
CA PHE A 242 34.86 -14.26 -19.29
C PHE A 242 33.88 -13.34 -18.53
N LEU A 243 33.86 -13.38 -17.20
CA LEU A 243 33.03 -12.47 -16.39
C LEU A 243 33.45 -10.99 -16.54
N ARG A 244 34.75 -10.73 -16.74
CA ARG A 244 35.28 -9.37 -16.95
C ARG A 244 34.97 -8.81 -18.34
N SER A 245 34.83 -9.66 -19.36
CA SER A 245 34.45 -9.21 -20.71
C SER A 245 32.95 -8.97 -20.84
N ALA A 246 32.10 -9.74 -20.14
CA ALA A 246 30.66 -9.50 -20.09
C ALA A 246 30.28 -8.17 -19.39
N ALA A 247 31.09 -7.72 -18.43
CA ALA A 247 30.86 -6.47 -17.71
C ALA A 247 31.14 -5.20 -18.55
N SER A 248 31.92 -5.29 -19.63
CA SER A 248 32.39 -4.12 -20.40
C SER A 248 31.56 -3.80 -21.66
N SER A 249 30.72 -4.74 -22.13
CA SER A 249 29.92 -4.56 -23.36
C SER A 249 28.44 -4.21 -23.14
N ALA A 250 27.88 -4.40 -21.94
CA ALA A 250 26.45 -4.13 -21.65
C ALA A 250 26.16 -2.77 -20.98
N GLY A 251 27.18 -1.97 -20.65
CA GLY A 251 27.04 -0.79 -19.78
C GLY A 251 26.70 0.56 -20.45
N ARG A 252 26.68 0.66 -21.78
CA ARG A 252 26.57 1.97 -22.48
C ARG A 252 25.24 2.30 -23.15
N GLU A 253 24.28 1.37 -23.19
CA GLU A 253 22.98 1.62 -23.86
C GLU A 253 21.78 1.66 -22.90
N PHE A 254 21.88 1.12 -21.69
CA PHE A 254 20.76 1.09 -20.74
C PHE A 254 20.48 2.43 -20.02
N SER A 255 21.44 3.36 -19.97
CA SER A 255 21.28 4.61 -19.19
C SER A 255 20.41 5.68 -19.87
N ARG A 256 20.15 5.59 -21.18
CA ARG A 256 19.36 6.60 -21.92
C ARG A 256 17.87 6.27 -22.06
N SER A 257 17.44 5.05 -21.75
CA SER A 257 16.05 4.61 -21.96
C SER A 257 15.15 4.75 -20.72
N LEU A 258 15.72 4.77 -19.51
CA LEU A 258 14.92 4.73 -18.27
C LEU A 258 14.63 6.10 -17.59
N PHE A 259 15.16 7.21 -18.10
CA PHE A 259 14.89 8.57 -17.59
C PHE A 259 14.50 9.59 -18.67
N GLY A 260 13.75 9.15 -19.68
CA GLY A 260 13.18 10.01 -20.72
C GLY A 260 11.96 10.81 -20.23
N THR A 261 12.21 11.98 -19.65
CA THR A 261 11.19 12.98 -19.31
C THR A 261 10.53 13.52 -20.59
N GLY A 262 9.24 13.20 -20.77
CA GLY A 262 8.43 13.64 -21.90
C GLY A 262 8.19 15.15 -21.91
N ARG A 263 8.72 15.84 -22.93
CA ARG A 263 8.49 17.26 -23.18
C ARG A 263 7.17 17.45 -23.94
N ARG A 264 6.15 17.88 -23.20
CA ARG A 264 4.83 18.32 -23.68
C ARG A 264 4.99 19.51 -24.66
N ARG A 265 4.52 19.39 -25.91
CA ARG A 265 4.41 20.52 -26.84
C ARG A 265 2.98 20.61 -27.38
N ARG A 266 2.34 21.74 -27.05
CA ARG A 266 1.03 22.18 -27.55
C ARG A 266 1.02 22.26 -29.08
N ARG A 267 -0.07 21.81 -29.68
CA ARG A 267 -0.85 22.57 -30.66
C ARG A 267 -2.32 22.41 -30.30
#